data_AF-A0A067N5L2-F1
#
_entry.id   AF-A0A067N5L2-F1
#
_cell.length_a   1.000
_cell.length_b   1.000
_cell.length_c   1.000
_cell.angle_alpha   90.00
_cell.angle_beta   90.00
_cell.angle_gamma   90.00
#
_symmetry.space_group_name_H-M   'P 1'
#
loop_
_entity.id
_entity.type
_entity.pdbx_description
1 polymer ?
#
loop_
_entity_poly.entity_id
_entity_poly.type
_entity_poly.pdbx_seq_one_letter_code
_entity_poly.pdbx_strand_id
1 'polypeptide(L)'
;MASDPLGNTPLIQLPETLQLLIHLHLLAFPKANDPEYDDFLFDSQSRGIGKRTKSMEDIVYFLTSVIEGENATKQLYPSYPCIQPVDTISFRNSASKYIESLRHQAIHPTSTKGKEGAWWWKDIVVRKSLLEECTGERFERVLVALSTHAIGARLRKMSSAVAMPQQDEAPIAANLSDHLRAQPSLYHSFLTAALSKKAEWTSQIHRLNHRAQELALIRTRLTSSSTTTSNAPLIPLDRLAAIRDAKRKDYMHRWTKSGQREGWDLLYDLSGFAHLDEKHEIASSELGPHDDKGQGPLVEEVTPLEPAAAITSNRCRAPSHSYFLASRATPVLPKCFRLCNG
;
A
#
# COMPACT_ATOMS: atom_id res chain seq x y z
N MET A 1 16.70 15.94 -49.75
CA MET A 1 15.39 15.43 -49.28
C MET A 1 15.60 14.00 -48.81
N ALA A 2 15.81 13.81 -47.52
CA ALA A 2 15.74 12.53 -46.85
C ALA A 2 14.96 12.80 -45.56
N SER A 3 13.71 12.37 -45.56
CA SER A 3 12.77 12.49 -44.46
C SER A 3 13.04 11.36 -43.47
N ASP A 4 13.54 11.68 -42.28
CA ASP A 4 13.61 10.78 -41.13
C ASP A 4 12.18 10.39 -40.69
N PRO A 5 11.75 9.12 -40.82
CA PRO A 5 10.41 8.68 -40.45
C PRO A 5 10.47 7.84 -39.18
N LEU A 6 11.10 8.35 -38.13
CA LEU A 6 10.92 7.85 -36.77
C LEU A 6 10.46 9.05 -35.95
N GLY A 7 9.15 9.24 -35.95
CA GLY A 7 8.50 10.23 -35.12
C GLY A 7 9.01 10.12 -33.70
N ASN A 8 9.48 11.26 -33.18
CA ASN A 8 9.71 11.49 -31.76
C ASN A 8 8.38 11.29 -31.03
N THR A 9 7.98 10.05 -30.78
CA THR A 9 7.04 9.77 -29.70
C THR A 9 7.71 10.34 -28.46
N PRO A 10 7.10 11.30 -27.74
CA PRO A 10 7.67 11.77 -26.50
C PRO A 10 7.78 10.53 -25.61
N LEU A 11 9.00 10.04 -25.42
CA LEU A 11 9.27 9.02 -24.43
C LEU A 11 8.77 9.62 -23.12
N ILE A 12 7.74 9.01 -22.54
CA ILE A 12 7.19 9.42 -21.27
C ILE A 12 8.34 9.33 -20.28
N GLN A 13 8.93 10.47 -19.96
CA GLN A 13 10.07 10.54 -19.06
C GLN A 13 9.50 10.31 -17.66
N LEU A 14 9.76 9.12 -17.13
CA LEU A 14 9.35 8.76 -15.77
C LEU A 14 10.07 9.70 -14.79
N PRO A 15 9.41 10.18 -13.73
CA PRO A 15 10.08 10.88 -12.64
C PRO A 15 11.30 10.12 -12.14
N GLU A 16 12.40 10.82 -11.87
CA GLU A 16 13.68 10.19 -11.51
C GLU A 16 13.57 9.34 -10.24
N THR A 17 12.81 9.79 -9.24
CA THR A 17 12.51 8.99 -8.04
C THR A 17 11.83 7.66 -8.37
N LEU A 18 10.85 7.65 -9.29
CA LEU A 18 10.19 6.40 -9.71
C LEU A 18 11.16 5.46 -10.42
N GLN A 19 12.02 6.01 -11.29
CA GLN A 19 13.04 5.22 -11.96
C GLN A 19 14.02 4.60 -10.95
N LEU A 20 14.44 5.37 -9.95
CA LEU A 20 15.28 4.87 -8.86
C LEU A 20 14.59 3.75 -8.07
N LEU A 21 13.32 3.90 -7.71
CA LEU A 21 12.56 2.87 -6.99
C LEU A 21 12.47 1.57 -7.78
N ILE A 22 12.24 1.65 -9.10
CA ILE A 22 12.26 0.49 -10.00
C ILE A 22 13.64 -0.19 -9.96
N HIS A 23 14.72 0.59 -10.07
CA HIS A 23 16.07 0.03 -9.99
C HIS A 23 16.36 -0.64 -8.65
N LEU A 24 15.93 -0.04 -7.54
CA LEU A 24 16.10 -0.62 -6.21
C LEU A 24 15.32 -1.94 -6.05
N HIS A 25 14.11 -2.01 -6.61
CA HIS A 25 13.32 -3.23 -6.62
C HIS A 25 13.99 -4.33 -7.46
N LEU A 26 14.48 -4.00 -8.65
CA LEU A 26 15.24 -4.93 -9.50
C LEU A 26 16.53 -5.43 -8.83
N LEU A 27 17.16 -4.60 -8.01
CA LEU A 27 18.34 -4.97 -7.25
C LEU A 27 18.00 -5.77 -5.99
N ALA A 28 16.72 -5.97 -5.66
CA ALA A 28 16.25 -6.60 -4.43
C ALA A 28 16.72 -5.86 -3.16
N PHE A 29 16.59 -4.53 -3.16
CA PHE A 29 16.87 -3.71 -1.99
C PHE A 29 15.93 -4.11 -0.83
N PRO A 30 16.47 -4.45 0.37
CA PRO A 30 15.68 -5.05 1.44
C PRO A 30 14.54 -4.15 1.96
N LYS A 31 14.71 -2.83 1.90
CA LYS A 31 13.71 -1.85 2.35
C LYS A 31 12.80 -1.35 1.22
N ALA A 32 12.89 -1.91 0.01
CA ALA A 32 12.12 -1.43 -1.14
C ALA A 32 10.60 -1.54 -0.96
N ASN A 33 10.13 -2.41 -0.07
CA ASN A 33 8.71 -2.60 0.21
C ASN A 33 8.21 -1.77 1.41
N ASP A 34 9.10 -1.04 2.09
CA ASP A 34 8.71 -0.18 3.19
C ASP A 34 7.95 1.03 2.62
N PRO A 35 6.84 1.46 3.25
CA PRO A 35 6.07 2.63 2.79
C PRO A 35 6.88 3.93 2.86
N GLU A 36 8.07 3.90 3.47
CA GLU A 36 9.01 4.99 3.47
C GLU A 36 9.67 5.21 2.09
N TYR A 37 9.68 4.24 1.19
CA TYR A 37 10.27 4.38 -0.16
C TYR A 37 9.17 4.61 -1.20
N ASP A 38 8.66 5.84 -1.22
CA ASP A 38 7.57 6.30 -2.10
C ASP A 38 8.05 7.36 -3.13
N ASP A 39 7.13 7.83 -3.96
CA ASP A 39 7.37 8.84 -5.00
C ASP A 39 7.90 10.18 -4.44
N PHE A 40 7.75 10.41 -3.13
CA PHE A 40 8.16 11.63 -2.43
C PHE A 40 9.43 11.40 -1.59
N LEU A 41 10.20 10.35 -1.87
CA LEU A 41 11.38 9.94 -1.09
C LEU A 41 12.37 11.08 -0.82
N PHE A 42 12.61 11.94 -1.82
CA PHE A 42 13.54 13.07 -1.73
C PHE A 42 12.88 14.45 -1.80
N ASP A 43 11.55 14.51 -1.67
CA ASP A 43 10.85 15.78 -1.69
C ASP A 43 11.09 16.58 -0.39
N SER A 44 11.59 17.80 -0.56
CA SER A 44 11.87 18.74 0.53
C SER A 44 10.62 19.22 1.27
N GLN A 45 9.44 19.20 0.62
CA GLN A 45 8.20 19.72 1.21
C GLN A 45 7.53 18.68 2.12
N SER A 46 7.50 17.42 1.69
CA SER A 46 6.90 16.33 2.45
C SER A 46 7.83 15.69 3.49
N ARG A 47 9.16 15.72 3.27
CA ARG A 47 10.13 15.01 4.13
C ARG A 47 11.24 15.90 4.67
N GLY A 48 11.44 15.82 5.99
CA GLY A 48 12.55 16.47 6.68
C GLY A 48 13.92 15.95 6.24
N ILE A 49 14.94 16.81 6.33
CA ILE A 49 16.31 16.52 5.87
C ILE A 49 16.90 15.24 6.48
N GLY A 50 16.62 14.96 7.76
CA GLY A 50 17.15 13.76 8.43
C GLY A 50 16.64 12.46 7.80
N LYS A 51 15.36 12.39 7.43
CA LYS A 51 14.79 11.21 6.76
C LYS A 51 15.39 11.03 5.38
N ARG A 52 15.45 12.11 4.58
CA ARG A 52 16.05 12.09 3.24
C ARG A 52 17.53 11.69 3.26
N THR A 53 18.26 12.18 4.25
CA THR A 53 19.67 11.83 4.46
C THR A 53 19.84 10.35 4.77
N LYS A 54 19.05 9.81 5.70
CA LYS A 54 19.09 8.39 6.04
C LYS A 54 18.75 7.50 4.84
N SER A 55 17.72 7.86 4.08
CA SER A 55 17.36 7.16 2.85
C SER A 55 18.49 7.20 1.81
N MET A 56 19.14 8.35 1.63
CA MET A 56 20.31 8.49 0.77
C MET A 56 21.47 7.59 1.24
N GLU A 57 21.79 7.59 2.54
CA GLU A 57 22.86 6.76 3.11
C GLU A 57 22.59 5.26 2.88
N ASP A 58 21.37 4.81 3.18
CA ASP A 58 20.95 3.42 2.98
C ASP A 58 21.03 3.00 1.51
N ILE A 59 20.56 3.85 0.59
CA ILE A 59 20.57 3.58 -0.85
C ILE A 59 22.02 3.55 -1.37
N VAL A 60 22.84 4.55 -1.04
CA VAL A 60 24.22 4.62 -1.54
C VAL A 60 25.06 3.47 -1.00
N TYR A 61 24.94 3.13 0.29
CA TYR A 61 25.63 2.00 0.87
C TYR A 61 25.22 0.68 0.19
N PHE A 62 23.92 0.47 -0.05
CA PHE A 62 23.45 -0.69 -0.77
C PHE A 62 23.97 -0.75 -2.21
N LEU A 63 23.83 0.32 -2.99
CA LEU A 63 24.25 0.34 -4.39
C LEU A 63 25.76 0.09 -4.53
N THR A 64 26.57 0.68 -3.65
CA THR A 64 28.02 0.43 -3.63
C THR A 64 28.37 -1.00 -3.25
N SER A 65 27.63 -1.63 -2.32
CA SER A 65 27.79 -3.07 -2.03
C SER A 65 27.47 -3.97 -3.21
N VAL A 66 26.54 -3.58 -4.06
CA VAL A 66 26.26 -4.31 -5.31
C VAL A 66 27.42 -4.15 -6.31
N ILE A 67 28.01 -2.95 -6.39
CA ILE A 67 29.09 -2.63 -7.34
C ILE A 67 30.43 -3.26 -6.91
N GLU A 68 30.89 -2.99 -5.70
CA GLU A 68 32.23 -3.39 -5.21
C GLU A 68 32.20 -4.71 -4.41
N GLY A 69 31.06 -5.03 -3.80
CA GLY A 69 30.94 -6.13 -2.84
C GLY A 69 30.99 -5.65 -1.39
N GLU A 70 30.41 -6.45 -0.49
CA GLU A 70 30.15 -6.04 0.89
C GLU A 70 31.42 -5.64 1.68
N ASN A 71 32.51 -6.38 1.50
CA ASN A 71 33.76 -6.13 2.23
C ASN A 71 34.43 -4.82 1.79
N ALA A 72 34.43 -4.52 0.49
CA ALA A 72 34.98 -3.27 -0.03
C ALA A 72 34.13 -2.07 0.39
N THR A 73 32.80 -2.23 0.42
CA THR A 73 31.89 -1.18 0.89
C THR A 73 32.09 -0.86 2.37
N LYS A 74 32.33 -1.87 3.22
CA LYS A 74 32.67 -1.63 4.65
C LYS A 74 33.96 -0.86 4.82
N GLN A 75 34.95 -1.09 3.94
CA GLN A 75 36.21 -0.33 3.94
C GLN A 75 36.01 1.10 3.43
N LEU A 76 35.14 1.30 2.44
CA LEU A 76 34.84 2.61 1.86
C LEU A 76 34.01 3.50 2.80
N TYR A 77 33.11 2.88 3.57
CA TYR A 77 32.20 3.55 4.50
C TYR A 77 32.32 2.98 5.92
N PRO A 78 33.46 3.19 6.60
CA PRO A 78 33.68 2.65 7.94
C PRO A 78 32.73 3.24 9.00
N SER A 79 32.17 4.43 8.73
CA SER A 79 31.24 5.15 9.60
C SER A 79 29.77 4.72 9.40
N TYR A 80 29.47 3.74 8.54
CA TYR A 80 28.10 3.24 8.34
C TYR A 80 27.81 2.05 9.27
N PRO A 81 26.66 1.99 9.95
CA PRO A 81 25.53 2.95 9.90
C PRO A 81 25.84 4.26 10.62
N CYS A 82 25.43 5.39 10.02
CA CYS A 82 25.67 6.71 10.57
C CYS A 82 24.73 6.99 11.73
N ILE A 83 25.25 6.98 12.96
CA ILE A 83 24.47 7.24 14.18
C ILE A 83 24.62 8.71 14.59
N GLN A 84 25.81 9.27 14.42
CA GLN A 84 26.10 10.66 14.77
C GLN A 84 26.18 11.55 13.52
N PRO A 85 25.90 12.87 13.65
CA PRO A 85 26.04 13.80 12.53
C PRO A 85 27.44 13.85 11.91
N VAL A 86 28.48 13.60 12.72
CA VAL A 86 29.88 13.52 12.23
C VAL A 86 30.08 12.32 11.29
N ASP A 87 29.43 11.20 11.56
CA ASP A 87 29.47 9.99 10.72
C ASP A 87 28.82 10.26 9.37
N THR A 88 27.68 10.95 9.36
CA THR A 88 26.98 11.38 8.13
C THR A 88 27.89 12.28 7.27
N ILE A 89 28.63 13.21 7.87
CA ILE A 89 29.56 14.08 7.11
C ILE A 89 30.70 13.25 6.51
N SER A 90 31.28 12.33 7.30
CA SER A 90 32.32 11.41 6.82
C SER A 90 31.82 10.55 5.66
N PHE A 91 30.64 9.95 5.82
CA PHE A 91 29.98 9.13 4.80
C PHE A 91 29.74 9.91 3.50
N ARG A 92 29.16 11.12 3.59
CA ARG A 92 28.91 11.98 2.42
C ARG A 92 30.18 12.36 1.68
N ASN A 93 31.27 12.65 2.40
CA ASN A 93 32.57 12.95 1.78
C ASN A 93 33.12 11.74 1.01
N SER A 94 33.09 10.55 1.63
CA SER A 94 33.51 9.30 0.96
C SER A 94 32.61 8.97 -0.23
N ALA A 95 31.30 9.15 -0.10
CA ALA A 95 30.33 8.90 -1.16
C ALA A 95 30.54 9.84 -2.35
N SER A 96 30.73 11.14 -2.11
CA SER A 96 31.00 12.12 -3.17
C SER A 96 32.25 11.74 -3.96
N LYS A 97 33.36 11.45 -3.26
CA LYS A 97 34.64 11.07 -3.90
C LYS A 97 34.51 9.78 -4.70
N TYR A 98 33.81 8.79 -4.14
CA TYR A 98 33.60 7.51 -4.81
C TYR A 98 32.75 7.67 -6.09
N ILE A 99 31.62 8.36 -6.01
CA ILE A 99 30.73 8.56 -7.16
C ILE A 99 31.43 9.39 -8.25
N GLU A 100 32.21 10.39 -7.87
CA GLU A 100 33.02 11.19 -8.79
C GLU A 100 34.10 10.34 -9.49
N SER A 101 34.83 9.51 -8.73
CA SER A 101 35.81 8.56 -9.28
C SER A 101 35.14 7.57 -10.25
N LEU A 102 33.99 7.01 -9.86
CA LEU A 102 33.24 6.07 -10.67
C LEU A 102 32.76 6.72 -11.98
N ARG A 103 32.25 7.96 -11.92
CA ARG A 103 31.89 8.74 -13.11
C ARG A 103 33.11 8.93 -14.04
N HIS A 104 34.27 9.31 -13.49
CA HIS A 104 35.48 9.49 -14.30
C HIS A 104 35.91 8.20 -15.00
N GLN A 105 35.89 7.08 -14.29
CA GLN A 105 36.20 5.76 -14.87
C GLN A 105 35.19 5.34 -15.95
N ALA A 106 33.93 5.72 -15.79
CA ALA A 106 32.86 5.34 -16.70
C ALA A 106 32.82 6.18 -18.00
N ILE A 107 33.21 7.46 -17.93
CA ILE A 107 33.30 8.37 -19.09
C ILE A 107 34.62 8.17 -19.85
N HIS A 108 35.72 7.94 -19.14
CA HIS A 108 37.05 7.78 -19.71
C HIS A 108 37.59 6.38 -19.41
N PRO A 109 37.06 5.33 -20.08
CA PRO A 109 37.63 4.00 -19.92
C PRO A 109 39.08 4.02 -20.44
N THR A 110 40.05 3.84 -19.54
CA THR A 110 41.49 3.86 -19.85
C THR A 110 41.97 2.66 -20.69
N SER A 111 41.05 1.78 -21.13
CA SER A 111 41.36 0.58 -21.90
C SER A 111 40.91 0.73 -23.36
N THR A 112 41.90 0.61 -24.26
CA THR A 112 41.94 0.82 -25.72
C THR A 112 41.05 -0.09 -26.58
N LYS A 113 39.91 -0.59 -26.08
CA LYS A 113 39.02 -1.47 -26.87
C LYS A 113 37.57 -1.04 -26.77
N GLY A 114 37.19 0.00 -27.51
CA GLY A 114 35.86 0.19 -28.11
C GLY A 114 34.62 0.02 -27.21
N LYS A 115 34.75 0.06 -25.88
CA LYS A 115 33.60 0.01 -24.98
C LYS A 115 33.00 1.40 -24.98
N GLU A 116 31.83 1.53 -25.58
CA GLU A 116 31.00 2.72 -25.49
C GLU A 116 31.00 3.20 -24.03
N GLY A 117 31.47 4.43 -23.83
CA GLY A 117 31.46 5.05 -22.50
C GLY A 117 30.05 5.00 -21.94
N ALA A 118 29.93 4.81 -20.63
CA ALA A 118 28.64 4.67 -19.98
C ALA A 118 27.80 5.96 -20.16
N TRP A 119 26.95 5.97 -21.18
CA TRP A 119 26.24 7.15 -21.65
C TRP A 119 25.37 7.80 -20.57
N TRP A 120 24.90 7.00 -19.61
CA TRP A 120 24.13 7.46 -18.45
C TRP A 120 24.92 8.36 -17.48
N TRP A 121 26.25 8.47 -17.60
CA TRP A 121 27.06 9.40 -16.80
C TRP A 121 27.39 10.72 -17.50
N LYS A 122 27.09 10.85 -18.80
CA LYS A 122 27.56 11.97 -19.64
C LYS A 122 27.09 13.34 -19.13
N ASP A 123 25.81 13.44 -18.77
CA ASP A 123 25.16 14.71 -18.39
C ASP A 123 25.05 14.92 -16.88
N ILE A 124 25.75 14.11 -16.09
CA ILE A 124 25.64 14.12 -14.64
C ILE A 124 26.79 14.90 -14.03
N VAL A 125 26.43 15.88 -13.21
CA VAL A 125 27.38 16.70 -12.45
C VAL A 125 27.33 16.26 -11.00
N VAL A 126 28.41 15.65 -10.53
CA VAL A 126 28.55 15.23 -9.14
C VAL A 126 29.18 16.38 -8.37
N ARG A 127 28.47 16.88 -7.34
CA ARG A 127 28.97 17.91 -6.41
C ARG A 127 28.63 17.49 -5.00
N LYS A 128 29.53 17.77 -4.07
CA LYS A 128 29.34 17.49 -2.64
C LYS A 128 28.04 18.09 -2.10
N SER A 129 27.71 19.33 -2.49
CA SER A 129 26.49 20.02 -2.03
C SER A 129 25.19 19.28 -2.40
N LEU A 130 25.17 18.53 -3.51
CA LEU A 130 23.98 17.76 -3.91
C LEU A 130 23.68 16.63 -2.92
N LEU A 131 24.72 15.92 -2.47
CA LEU A 131 24.59 14.89 -1.43
C LEU A 131 24.30 15.51 -0.06
N GLU A 132 24.62 16.79 0.14
CA GLU A 132 24.31 17.47 1.40
C GLU A 132 22.84 17.85 1.53
N GLU A 133 22.28 18.38 0.44
CA GLU A 133 20.89 18.84 0.36
C GLU A 133 19.89 17.68 0.24
N CYS A 134 20.29 16.54 -0.35
CA CYS A 134 19.46 15.34 -0.54
C CYS A 134 18.08 15.65 -1.16
N THR A 135 18.02 16.62 -2.07
CA THR A 135 16.78 17.09 -2.73
C THR A 135 17.08 17.53 -4.16
N GLY A 136 16.05 17.49 -4.99
CA GLY A 136 16.05 18.05 -6.33
C GLY A 136 16.51 17.08 -7.41
N GLU A 137 16.09 17.40 -8.63
CA GLU A 137 16.27 16.58 -9.82
C GLU A 137 17.74 16.20 -10.08
N ARG A 138 18.68 17.12 -9.85
CA ARG A 138 20.12 16.86 -10.04
C ARG A 138 20.66 15.78 -9.11
N PHE A 139 20.21 15.77 -7.86
CA PHE A 139 20.59 14.77 -6.89
C PHE A 139 19.98 13.41 -7.24
N GLU A 140 18.68 13.39 -7.59
CA GLU A 140 17.99 12.17 -7.99
C GLU A 140 18.62 11.53 -9.23
N ARG A 141 19.00 12.34 -10.24
CA ARG A 141 19.74 11.86 -11.42
C ARG A 141 21.06 11.18 -11.08
N VAL A 142 21.80 11.69 -10.07
CA VAL A 142 23.03 11.04 -9.60
C VAL A 142 22.73 9.64 -9.05
N LEU A 143 21.67 9.49 -8.24
CA LEU A 143 21.26 8.19 -7.70
C LEU A 143 20.73 7.24 -8.79
N VAL A 144 20.00 7.76 -9.78
CA VAL A 144 19.52 6.98 -10.93
C VAL A 144 20.71 6.45 -11.74
N ALA A 145 21.73 7.25 -11.99
CA ALA A 145 22.92 6.76 -12.70
C ALA A 145 23.76 5.79 -11.87
N LEU A 146 23.88 6.01 -10.56
CA LEU A 146 24.55 5.07 -9.67
C LEU A 146 23.82 3.72 -9.65
N SER A 147 22.49 3.73 -9.58
CA SER A 147 21.68 2.51 -9.59
C SER A 147 21.71 1.80 -10.95
N THR A 148 21.67 2.55 -12.06
CA THR A 148 21.88 2.02 -13.41
C THR A 148 23.25 1.35 -13.54
N HIS A 149 24.28 1.99 -13.00
CA HIS A 149 25.63 1.43 -12.97
C HIS A 149 25.69 0.15 -12.12
N ALA A 150 25.00 0.11 -10.98
CA ALA A 150 24.91 -1.08 -10.13
C ALA A 150 24.22 -2.26 -10.83
N ILE A 151 23.14 -2.01 -11.58
CA ILE A 151 22.49 -3.03 -12.41
C ILE A 151 23.46 -3.56 -13.46
N GLY A 152 24.15 -2.67 -14.17
CA GLY A 152 25.17 -3.05 -15.16
C GLY A 152 26.35 -3.81 -14.55
N ALA A 153 26.79 -3.45 -13.34
CA ALA A 153 27.83 -4.17 -12.60
C ALA A 153 27.35 -5.58 -12.21
N ARG A 154 26.12 -5.72 -11.72
CA ARG A 154 25.52 -7.02 -11.39
C ARG A 154 25.41 -7.93 -12.62
N LEU A 155 24.99 -7.38 -13.76
CA LEU A 155 24.90 -8.12 -15.01
C LEU A 155 26.28 -8.56 -15.53
N ARG A 156 27.31 -7.70 -15.38
CA ARG A 156 28.71 -8.05 -15.71
C ARG A 156 29.26 -9.13 -14.79
N LYS A 157 28.98 -9.08 -13.48
CA LYS A 157 29.38 -10.13 -12.54
C LYS A 157 28.74 -11.49 -12.88
N MET A 158 27.45 -11.48 -13.25
CA MET A 158 26.75 -12.70 -13.69
C MET A 158 27.33 -13.27 -14.98
N SER A 159 27.65 -12.44 -15.97
CA SER A 159 28.23 -12.90 -17.24
C SER A 159 29.68 -13.37 -17.11
N SER A 160 30.48 -12.74 -16.24
CA SER A 160 31.87 -13.14 -15.98
C SER A 160 31.99 -14.45 -15.19
N ALA A 161 30.99 -14.79 -14.36
CA ALA A 161 30.96 -16.06 -13.62
C ALA A 161 30.74 -17.28 -14.55
N VAL A 162 30.21 -17.07 -15.76
CA VAL A 162 29.95 -18.13 -16.76
C VAL A 162 31.18 -18.42 -17.64
N ALA A 163 32.26 -17.63 -17.53
CA ALA A 163 33.45 -17.75 -18.39
C ALA A 163 34.53 -18.75 -17.91
N MET A 164 34.25 -19.57 -16.88
CA MET A 164 35.10 -20.70 -16.50
C MET A 164 34.36 -22.03 -16.76
N PRO A 165 34.95 -22.98 -17.51
CA PRO A 165 34.25 -24.18 -17.95
C PRO A 165 34.38 -25.28 -16.89
N GLN A 166 33.38 -25.44 -16.02
CA GLN A 166 33.05 -26.74 -15.45
C GLN A 166 31.52 -26.90 -15.46
N GLN A 167 31.11 -28.08 -15.94
CA GLN A 167 29.78 -28.47 -16.32
C GLN A 167 28.73 -28.31 -15.21
N ASP A 168 27.49 -28.04 -15.65
CA ASP A 168 26.20 -28.33 -14.99
C ASP A 168 25.44 -27.25 -14.19
N GLU A 169 25.82 -25.96 -14.21
CA GLU A 169 24.93 -24.88 -13.71
C GLU A 169 24.83 -23.67 -14.65
N ALA A 170 24.15 -23.85 -15.79
CA ALA A 170 23.72 -22.76 -16.66
C ALA A 170 22.19 -22.60 -16.63
N PRO A 171 21.63 -21.78 -15.72
CA PRO A 171 20.42 -21.07 -16.13
C PRO A 171 20.34 -19.58 -15.72
N ILE A 172 21.14 -19.08 -14.77
CA ILE A 172 20.77 -17.84 -14.06
C ILE A 172 20.95 -16.55 -14.88
N ALA A 173 21.95 -16.45 -15.75
CA ALA A 173 22.16 -15.24 -16.57
C ALA A 173 21.14 -15.09 -17.73
N ALA A 174 20.72 -16.21 -18.32
CA ALA A 174 19.57 -16.24 -19.24
C ALA A 174 18.30 -15.82 -18.49
N ASN A 175 18.11 -16.33 -17.26
CA ASN A 175 16.95 -16.03 -16.43
C ASN A 175 16.77 -14.53 -16.16
N LEU A 176 17.82 -13.71 -15.98
CA LEU A 176 17.62 -12.27 -15.72
C LEU A 176 17.27 -11.48 -16.98
N SER A 177 17.91 -11.75 -18.12
CA SER A 177 17.54 -11.11 -19.38
C SER A 177 16.13 -11.52 -19.82
N ASP A 178 15.78 -12.78 -19.62
CA ASP A 178 14.44 -13.30 -19.89
C ASP A 178 13.44 -12.75 -18.87
N HIS A 179 13.83 -12.55 -17.62
CA HIS A 179 13.01 -11.88 -16.61
C HIS A 179 12.76 -10.41 -16.96
N LEU A 180 13.78 -9.67 -17.40
CA LEU A 180 13.62 -8.29 -17.86
C LEU A 180 12.76 -8.20 -19.13
N ARG A 181 12.87 -9.17 -20.05
CA ARG A 181 12.00 -9.26 -21.23
C ARG A 181 10.56 -9.67 -20.89
N ALA A 182 10.37 -10.50 -19.86
CA ALA A 182 9.06 -10.93 -19.38
C ALA A 182 8.41 -9.88 -18.45
N GLN A 183 9.17 -8.93 -17.90
CA GLN A 183 8.65 -7.94 -16.96
C GLN A 183 7.51 -7.09 -17.54
N PRO A 184 7.56 -6.59 -18.79
CA PRO A 184 6.46 -5.83 -19.37
C PRO A 184 5.17 -6.63 -19.49
N SER A 185 5.24 -7.90 -19.87
CA SER A 185 4.04 -8.75 -20.00
C SER A 185 3.45 -9.13 -18.65
N LEU A 186 4.30 -9.43 -17.66
CA LEU A 186 3.87 -9.65 -16.28
C LEU A 186 3.22 -8.40 -15.69
N TYR A 187 3.86 -7.24 -15.83
CA TYR A 187 3.30 -5.97 -15.39
C TYR A 187 1.97 -5.66 -16.08
N HIS A 188 1.88 -5.87 -17.40
CA HIS A 188 0.63 -5.68 -18.14
C HIS A 188 -0.47 -6.59 -17.61
N SER A 189 -0.19 -7.89 -17.39
CA SER A 189 -1.17 -8.82 -16.84
C SER A 189 -1.66 -8.43 -15.45
N PHE A 190 -0.73 -7.98 -14.59
CA PHE A 190 -1.04 -7.52 -13.24
C PHE A 190 -1.86 -6.22 -13.27
N LEU A 191 -1.47 -5.27 -14.12
CA LEU A 191 -2.18 -4.01 -14.30
C LEU A 191 -3.61 -4.26 -14.80
N THR A 192 -3.79 -5.12 -15.81
CA THR A 192 -5.12 -5.49 -16.30
C THR A 192 -5.96 -6.16 -15.21
N ALA A 193 -5.37 -7.04 -14.39
CA ALA A 193 -6.07 -7.66 -13.26
C ALA A 193 -6.42 -6.66 -12.14
N ALA A 194 -5.57 -5.68 -11.88
CA ALA A 194 -5.84 -4.63 -10.90
C ALA A 194 -6.93 -3.67 -11.40
N LEU A 195 -6.89 -3.29 -12.68
CA LEU A 195 -7.89 -2.43 -13.32
C LEU A 195 -9.26 -3.12 -13.40
N SER A 196 -9.30 -4.42 -13.69
CA SER A 196 -10.56 -5.18 -13.70
C SER A 196 -11.18 -5.26 -12.32
N LYS A 197 -10.39 -5.53 -11.27
CA LYS A 197 -10.85 -5.47 -9.87
C LYS A 197 -11.35 -4.09 -9.49
N LYS A 198 -10.64 -3.02 -9.90
CA LYS A 198 -11.11 -1.65 -9.67
C LYS A 198 -12.47 -1.42 -10.32
N ALA A 199 -12.66 -1.83 -11.58
CA ALA A 199 -13.94 -1.70 -12.28
C ALA A 199 -15.07 -2.49 -11.58
N GLU A 200 -14.78 -3.70 -11.11
CA GLU A 200 -15.73 -4.51 -10.33
C GLU A 200 -16.15 -3.78 -9.04
N TRP A 201 -15.18 -3.26 -8.28
CA TRP A 201 -15.46 -2.52 -7.05
C TRP A 201 -16.29 -1.27 -7.31
N THR A 202 -15.97 -0.52 -8.37
CA THR A 202 -16.77 0.63 -8.79
C THR A 202 -18.21 0.23 -9.11
N SER A 203 -18.41 -0.88 -9.84
CA SER A 203 -19.75 -1.41 -10.11
C SER A 203 -20.49 -1.80 -8.83
N GLN A 204 -19.82 -2.47 -7.89
CA GLN A 204 -20.40 -2.86 -6.60
C GLN A 204 -20.80 -1.62 -5.77
N ILE A 205 -19.96 -0.59 -5.73
CA ILE A 205 -20.24 0.68 -5.06
C ILE A 205 -21.50 1.34 -5.66
N HIS A 206 -21.61 1.41 -6.99
CA HIS A 206 -22.81 1.96 -7.63
C HIS A 206 -24.07 1.17 -7.26
N ARG A 207 -23.98 -0.17 -7.21
CA ARG A 207 -25.10 -1.05 -6.83
C ARG A 207 -25.53 -0.86 -5.38
N LEU A 208 -24.58 -0.67 -4.46
CA LEU A 208 -24.86 -0.38 -3.06
C LEU A 208 -25.49 1.01 -2.89
N ASN A 209 -24.97 2.01 -3.59
CA ASN A 209 -25.55 3.37 -3.58
C ASN A 209 -26.98 3.39 -4.11
N HIS A 210 -27.26 2.65 -5.19
CA HIS A 210 -28.62 2.50 -5.71
C HIS A 210 -29.55 1.88 -4.66
N ARG A 211 -29.15 0.78 -4.02
CA ARG A 211 -29.94 0.15 -2.96
C ARG A 211 -30.16 1.07 -1.76
N ALA A 212 -29.16 1.86 -1.39
CA ALA A 212 -29.28 2.85 -0.33
C ALA A 212 -30.33 3.92 -0.67
N GLN A 213 -30.35 4.39 -1.92
CA GLN A 213 -31.37 5.33 -2.42
C GLN A 213 -32.77 4.71 -2.43
N GLU A 214 -32.91 3.47 -2.92
CA GLU A 214 -34.21 2.75 -2.89
C GLU A 214 -34.73 2.57 -1.47
N LEU A 215 -33.88 2.18 -0.52
CA LEU A 215 -34.26 2.07 0.88
C LEU A 215 -34.67 3.41 1.49
N ALA A 216 -34.00 4.50 1.12
CA ALA A 216 -34.40 5.85 1.54
C ALA A 216 -35.77 6.24 0.96
N LEU A 217 -36.06 5.90 -0.30
CA LEU A 217 -37.37 6.11 -0.92
C LEU A 217 -38.47 5.26 -0.26
N ILE A 218 -38.17 4.01 0.09
CA ILE A 218 -39.12 3.15 0.81
C ILE A 218 -39.39 3.72 2.20
N ARG A 219 -38.34 4.16 2.92
CA ARG A 219 -38.47 4.75 4.26
C ARG A 219 -39.32 6.01 4.23
N THR A 220 -39.07 6.91 3.27
CA THR A 220 -39.86 8.14 3.11
C THR A 220 -41.33 7.84 2.80
N ARG A 221 -41.61 6.87 1.92
CA ARG A 221 -42.99 6.41 1.62
C ARG A 221 -43.70 5.81 2.83
N LEU A 222 -43.00 4.99 3.61
CA LEU A 222 -43.56 4.41 4.83
C LEU A 222 -43.87 5.48 5.88
N THR A 223 -43.00 6.48 6.03
CA THR A 223 -43.25 7.61 6.94
C THR A 223 -44.31 8.58 6.44
N SER A 224 -44.53 8.69 5.13
CA SER A 224 -45.60 9.54 4.56
C SER A 224 -46.95 8.85 4.50
N SER A 225 -46.99 7.51 4.45
CA SER A 225 -48.23 6.73 4.37
C SER A 225 -48.93 6.55 5.73
N SER A 226 -48.26 6.81 6.84
CA SER A 226 -48.82 6.66 8.20
C SER A 226 -49.84 7.73 8.57
N THR A 227 -50.05 8.76 7.75
CA THR A 227 -51.07 9.81 7.98
C THR A 227 -52.35 9.62 7.19
N THR A 228 -52.42 8.64 6.28
CA THR A 228 -53.65 8.28 5.59
C THR A 228 -54.19 6.97 6.16
N THR A 229 -55.34 7.07 6.82
CA THR A 229 -56.18 5.99 7.36
C THR A 229 -56.66 5.05 6.26
N SER A 230 -55.75 4.34 5.60
CA SER A 230 -56.11 3.25 4.70
C SER A 230 -56.19 1.96 5.51
N ASN A 231 -57.33 1.27 5.38
CA ASN A 231 -57.65 -0.01 5.99
C ASN A 231 -56.78 -1.15 5.43
N ALA A 232 -55.46 -0.98 5.37
CA ALA A 232 -54.55 -2.07 5.12
C ALA A 232 -54.61 -2.99 6.36
N PRO A 233 -54.88 -4.29 6.21
CA PRO A 233 -54.90 -5.21 7.33
C PRO A 233 -53.53 -5.16 7.98
N LEU A 234 -53.46 -4.65 9.21
CA LEU A 234 -52.24 -4.65 10.02
C LEU A 234 -51.74 -6.09 10.02
N ILE A 235 -50.63 -6.32 9.33
CA ILE A 235 -49.93 -7.59 9.43
C ILE A 235 -49.56 -7.70 10.92
N PRO A 236 -50.05 -8.72 11.64
CA PRO A 236 -49.73 -8.87 13.06
C PRO A 236 -48.22 -8.81 13.23
N LEU A 237 -47.76 -8.08 14.25
CA LEU A 237 -46.34 -7.91 14.55
C LEU A 237 -45.62 -9.26 14.62
N ASP A 238 -46.30 -10.28 15.15
CA ASP A 238 -45.82 -11.66 15.25
C ASP A 238 -45.52 -12.27 13.87
N ARG A 239 -46.33 -11.96 12.85
CA ARG A 239 -46.12 -12.46 11.49
C ARG A 239 -44.92 -11.76 10.85
N LEU A 240 -44.69 -10.49 11.13
CA LEU A 240 -43.50 -9.77 10.67
C LEU A 240 -42.23 -10.31 11.36
N ALA A 241 -42.29 -10.57 12.67
CA ALA A 241 -41.22 -11.23 13.42
C ALA A 241 -40.92 -12.63 12.85
N ALA A 242 -41.96 -13.43 12.57
CA ALA A 242 -41.80 -14.75 11.98
C ALA A 242 -41.17 -14.70 10.57
N ILE A 243 -41.55 -13.74 9.73
CA ILE A 243 -40.95 -13.55 8.40
C ILE A 243 -39.48 -13.11 8.52
N ARG A 244 -39.17 -12.20 9.45
CA ARG A 244 -37.80 -11.77 9.77
C ARG A 244 -36.94 -12.97 10.16
N ASP A 245 -37.41 -13.79 11.09
CA ASP A 245 -36.65 -14.92 11.62
C ASP A 245 -36.49 -16.04 10.59
N ALA A 246 -37.52 -16.30 9.78
CA ALA A 246 -37.44 -17.22 8.65
C ALA A 246 -36.39 -16.76 7.62
N LYS A 247 -36.36 -15.46 7.29
CA LYS A 247 -35.35 -14.90 6.38
C LYS A 247 -33.95 -14.91 6.97
N ARG A 248 -33.81 -14.61 8.26
CA ARG A 248 -32.52 -14.74 9.00
C ARG A 248 -31.97 -16.15 8.87
N LYS A 249 -32.80 -17.18 9.09
CA LYS A 249 -32.40 -18.58 8.94
C LYS A 249 -32.00 -18.94 7.50
N ASP A 250 -32.74 -18.48 6.49
CA ASP A 250 -32.40 -18.71 5.07
C ASP A 250 -31.05 -18.07 4.71
N TYR A 251 -30.82 -16.82 5.11
CA TYR A 251 -29.52 -16.16 4.88
C TYR A 251 -28.37 -16.86 5.61
N MET A 252 -28.58 -17.23 6.88
CA MET A 252 -27.56 -17.94 7.66
C MET A 252 -27.21 -19.30 7.03
N HIS A 253 -28.19 -20.01 6.47
CA HIS A 253 -27.94 -21.28 5.78
C HIS A 253 -27.18 -21.11 4.46
N ARG A 254 -27.47 -20.04 3.70
CA ARG A 254 -26.74 -19.74 2.46
C ARG A 254 -25.31 -19.28 2.73
N TRP A 255 -25.08 -18.54 3.81
CA TRP A 255 -23.77 -17.97 4.15
C TRP A 255 -22.85 -18.96 4.87
N THR A 256 -23.39 -19.90 5.65
CA THR A 256 -22.57 -20.97 6.25
C THR A 256 -21.93 -21.89 5.20
N LYS A 257 -22.56 -22.05 4.02
CA LYS A 257 -21.98 -22.79 2.90
C LYS A 257 -20.77 -22.10 2.25
N SER A 258 -20.61 -20.79 2.43
CA SER A 258 -19.49 -20.02 1.85
C SER A 258 -18.29 -19.86 2.80
N GLY A 259 -18.34 -20.39 4.01
CA GLY A 259 -17.22 -20.37 4.97
C GLY A 259 -16.92 -19.00 5.60
N GLN A 260 -17.75 -17.99 5.38
CA GLN A 260 -17.53 -16.62 5.88
C GLN A 260 -18.48 -16.26 7.02
N ARG A 261 -18.34 -16.94 8.17
CA ARG A 261 -19.21 -16.71 9.34
C ARG A 261 -19.01 -15.32 9.95
N GLU A 262 -17.76 -14.86 10.02
CA GLU A 262 -17.38 -13.57 10.61
C GLU A 262 -17.98 -12.35 9.86
N GLY A 263 -18.14 -12.47 8.54
CA GLY A 263 -18.73 -11.40 7.74
C GLY A 263 -20.25 -11.25 7.95
N TRP A 264 -20.93 -12.34 8.30
CA TRP A 264 -22.36 -12.32 8.61
C TRP A 264 -22.62 -11.67 9.96
N ASP A 265 -21.85 -12.03 10.99
CA ASP A 265 -22.03 -11.47 12.33
C ASP A 265 -21.80 -9.95 12.32
N LEU A 266 -20.79 -9.46 11.58
CA LEU A 266 -20.57 -8.03 11.37
C LEU A 266 -21.75 -7.33 10.67
N LEU A 267 -22.31 -7.93 9.61
CA LEU A 267 -23.47 -7.37 8.89
C LEU A 267 -24.73 -7.39 9.76
N TYR A 268 -24.89 -8.42 10.59
CA TYR A 268 -25.98 -8.55 11.54
C TYR A 268 -25.90 -7.45 12.61
N ASP A 269 -24.71 -7.20 13.15
CA ASP A 269 -24.47 -6.12 14.11
C ASP A 269 -24.70 -4.74 13.47
N LEU A 270 -24.17 -4.51 12.26
CA LEU A 270 -24.34 -3.25 11.53
C LEU A 270 -25.79 -2.94 11.15
N SER A 271 -26.60 -3.96 10.94
CA SER A 271 -28.02 -3.80 10.64
C SER A 271 -28.86 -3.39 11.86
N GLY A 272 -28.26 -3.37 13.06
CA GLY A 272 -28.93 -2.98 14.30
C GLY A 272 -29.91 -4.02 14.84
N PHE A 273 -29.97 -5.22 14.24
CA PHE A 273 -30.84 -6.30 14.69
C PHE A 273 -30.33 -6.95 15.99
N ALA A 274 -29.03 -6.88 16.29
CA ALA A 274 -28.45 -7.42 17.52
C ALA A 274 -29.08 -6.82 18.80
N HIS A 275 -29.40 -5.52 18.80
CA HIS A 275 -30.02 -4.85 19.96
C HIS A 275 -31.52 -5.13 20.14
N LEU A 276 -32.20 -5.72 19.16
CA LEU A 276 -33.62 -6.05 19.26
C LEU A 276 -33.84 -7.42 19.92
N ASP A 277 -32.88 -8.34 19.81
CA ASP A 277 -32.96 -9.65 20.46
C ASP A 277 -32.78 -9.52 21.99
N GLU A 278 -31.88 -8.65 22.47
CA GLU A 278 -31.66 -8.39 23.92
C GLU A 278 -32.91 -7.84 24.64
N LYS A 279 -33.69 -6.96 23.97
CA LYS A 279 -34.89 -6.36 24.60
C LYS A 279 -36.06 -7.32 24.71
N HIS A 280 -36.14 -8.33 23.84
CA HIS A 280 -37.21 -9.32 23.87
C HIS A 280 -37.00 -10.37 24.98
N GLU A 281 -35.74 -10.62 25.36
CA GLU A 281 -35.38 -11.51 26.46
C GLU A 281 -35.73 -10.89 27.83
N ILE A 282 -35.53 -9.57 27.98
CA ILE A 282 -35.89 -8.82 29.20
C ILE A 282 -37.42 -8.75 29.37
N ALA A 283 -38.18 -8.49 28.30
CA ALA A 283 -39.64 -8.41 28.38
C ALA A 283 -40.33 -9.77 28.66
N SER A 284 -39.66 -10.89 28.35
CA SER A 284 -40.19 -12.23 28.62
C SER A 284 -39.88 -12.72 30.04
N SER A 285 -38.98 -12.05 30.76
CA SER A 285 -38.54 -12.42 32.11
C SER A 285 -39.26 -11.70 33.26
N GLU A 286 -40.03 -10.62 32.98
CA GLU A 286 -40.73 -9.84 34.02
C GLU A 286 -42.19 -10.25 34.29
N LEU A 287 -42.71 -11.29 33.63
CA LEU A 287 -44.02 -11.87 33.95
C LEU A 287 -43.90 -12.92 35.07
N GLY A 288 -43.53 -12.46 36.26
CA GLY A 288 -43.74 -13.18 37.52
C GLY A 288 -45.18 -12.96 38.05
N PRO A 289 -45.73 -13.88 38.86
CA PRO A 289 -47.10 -13.80 39.34
C PRO A 289 -47.26 -12.61 40.30
N HIS A 290 -48.12 -11.67 39.91
CA HIS A 290 -48.44 -10.47 40.66
C HIS A 290 -49.42 -10.82 41.79
N ASP A 291 -48.93 -10.86 43.02
CA ASP A 291 -49.78 -10.92 44.22
C ASP A 291 -50.31 -9.52 44.52
N ASP A 292 -51.62 -9.45 44.72
CA ASP A 292 -52.43 -8.26 44.87
C ASP A 292 -52.47 -7.81 46.35
N LYS A 293 -51.76 -6.73 46.69
CA LYS A 293 -52.07 -5.92 47.87
C LYS A 293 -51.80 -4.44 47.58
N GLY A 294 -52.88 -3.67 47.59
CA GLY A 294 -52.88 -2.25 47.31
C GLY A 294 -52.21 -1.38 48.38
N GLN A 295 -51.72 -0.23 47.93
CA GLN A 295 -51.59 1.01 48.68
C GLN A 295 -51.63 2.19 47.71
N GLY A 296 -52.24 3.29 48.19
CA GLY A 296 -52.84 4.36 47.40
C GLY A 296 -51.89 5.35 46.70
N PRO A 297 -52.45 6.45 46.16
CA PRO A 297 -51.79 7.27 45.16
C PRO A 297 -50.91 8.34 45.81
N LEU A 298 -49.70 8.51 45.30
CA LEU A 298 -48.90 9.71 45.53
C LEU A 298 -48.58 10.32 44.17
N VAL A 299 -49.08 11.53 44.00
CA VAL A 299 -48.84 12.43 42.89
C VAL A 299 -47.38 12.86 42.95
N GLU A 300 -46.61 12.62 41.89
CA GLU A 300 -45.33 13.31 41.70
C GLU A 300 -45.14 13.72 40.23
N GLU A 301 -44.51 14.87 40.12
CA GLU A 301 -44.57 15.88 39.08
C GLU A 301 -43.57 15.59 37.95
N VAL A 302 -44.02 15.65 36.70
CA VAL A 302 -43.19 15.40 35.51
C VAL A 302 -42.47 16.68 35.11
N THR A 303 -41.14 16.69 35.25
CA THR A 303 -40.26 17.66 34.58
C THR A 303 -39.75 17.10 33.25
N PRO A 304 -39.65 17.91 32.18
CA PRO A 304 -39.19 17.44 30.87
C PRO A 304 -37.66 17.52 30.74
N LEU A 305 -37.04 16.43 30.27
CA LEU A 305 -35.62 16.35 29.91
C LEU A 305 -35.42 16.65 28.42
N GLU A 306 -34.47 17.55 28.14
CA GLU A 306 -33.92 17.91 26.83
C GLU A 306 -33.24 16.73 26.09
N PRO A 307 -33.09 16.80 24.75
CA PRO A 307 -32.45 15.76 23.96
C PRO A 307 -30.91 15.85 24.00
N ALA A 308 -30.28 14.73 24.37
CA ALA A 308 -28.84 14.56 24.37
C ALA A 308 -28.23 14.45 22.96
N ALA A 309 -27.04 15.01 22.85
CA ALA A 309 -26.23 15.25 21.68
C ALA A 309 -25.65 13.99 20.99
N ALA A 310 -25.17 14.24 19.78
CA ALA A 310 -24.51 13.33 18.86
C ALA A 310 -23.35 12.52 19.49
N ILE A 311 -23.40 11.21 19.29
CA ILE A 311 -22.27 10.30 19.54
C ILE A 311 -21.41 10.23 18.28
N THR A 312 -20.31 10.96 18.28
CA THR A 312 -19.11 10.66 17.49
C THR A 312 -18.41 9.47 18.11
N SER A 313 -18.42 8.31 17.44
CA SER A 313 -17.70 7.12 17.91
C SER A 313 -16.34 6.96 17.20
N ASN A 314 -15.36 6.69 18.05
CA ASN A 314 -13.93 6.65 17.81
C ASN A 314 -13.44 5.35 17.15
N ARG A 315 -12.37 5.52 16.38
CA ARG A 315 -11.20 4.64 16.18
C ARG A 315 -11.32 3.19 16.68
N CYS A 316 -11.36 2.25 15.74
CA CYS A 316 -10.98 0.85 15.96
C CYS A 316 -9.45 0.72 16.09
N ARG A 317 -9.01 0.21 17.24
CA ARG A 317 -7.66 -0.24 17.55
C ARG A 317 -7.62 -1.75 17.31
N ALA A 318 -6.76 -2.24 16.42
CA ALA A 318 -6.62 -3.68 16.15
C ALA A 318 -5.66 -4.33 17.17
N PRO A 319 -5.88 -5.60 17.56
CA PRO A 319 -5.03 -6.32 18.48
C PRO A 319 -3.81 -6.92 17.76
N SER A 320 -2.67 -6.86 18.45
CA SER A 320 -1.41 -7.49 18.09
C SER A 320 -1.43 -8.98 18.44
N HIS A 321 -1.18 -9.85 17.46
CA HIS A 321 -0.74 -11.22 17.72
C HIS A 321 0.45 -11.59 16.85
N SER A 322 1.49 -12.03 17.54
CA SER A 322 2.71 -12.70 17.10
C SER A 322 2.42 -14.03 16.42
N TYR A 323 3.15 -14.38 15.35
CA TYR A 323 3.71 -15.73 15.18
C TYR A 323 4.96 -15.74 14.27
N PHE A 324 5.87 -16.61 14.66
CA PHE A 324 7.16 -16.97 14.10
C PHE A 324 7.01 -17.91 12.87
N LEU A 325 7.88 -17.69 11.88
CA LEU A 325 8.44 -18.56 10.82
C LEU A 325 7.65 -19.78 10.28
N ALA A 326 7.28 -19.71 9.00
CA ALA A 326 7.46 -20.81 8.04
C ALA A 326 7.57 -20.28 6.60
N SER A 327 8.66 -20.67 5.93
CA SER A 327 8.98 -20.39 4.53
C SER A 327 7.89 -20.84 3.55
N ARG A 328 7.32 -19.88 2.81
CA ARG A 328 6.99 -19.97 1.38
C ARG A 328 6.60 -18.57 0.90
N ALA A 329 7.38 -18.05 -0.05
CA ALA A 329 7.20 -16.72 -0.61
C ALA A 329 5.85 -16.59 -1.33
N THR A 330 4.92 -15.90 -0.71
CA THR A 330 3.78 -15.26 -1.38
C THR A 330 4.04 -13.75 -1.40
N PRO A 331 3.87 -13.05 -2.54
CA PRO A 331 4.01 -11.61 -2.56
C PRO A 331 2.81 -10.98 -1.84
N VAL A 332 3.11 -10.34 -0.70
CA VAL A 332 2.19 -9.54 0.09
C VAL A 332 1.76 -8.31 -0.72
N LEU A 333 0.46 -8.13 -0.89
CA LEU A 333 -0.17 -6.97 -1.53
C LEU A 333 0.19 -5.66 -0.78
N PRO A 334 0.45 -4.55 -1.48
CA PRO A 334 0.56 -3.25 -0.83
C PRO A 334 -0.80 -2.77 -0.31
N LYS A 335 -0.83 -2.33 0.95
CA LYS A 335 -1.99 -1.76 1.63
C LYS A 335 -2.35 -0.39 1.03
N CYS A 336 -3.57 -0.30 0.52
CA CYS A 336 -4.44 0.87 0.34
C CYS A 336 -3.80 2.27 0.12
N PHE A 337 -3.89 2.74 -1.13
CA PHE A 337 -3.94 4.17 -1.48
C PHE A 337 -5.09 4.86 -0.72
N ARG A 338 -4.77 5.84 0.13
CA ARG A 338 -5.73 6.87 0.58
C ARG A 338 -5.60 8.07 -0.36
N LEU A 339 -6.59 8.26 -1.24
CA LEU A 339 -6.84 9.56 -1.86
C LEU A 339 -7.73 10.35 -0.89
N CYS A 340 -7.16 11.37 -0.26
CA CYS A 340 -7.95 12.45 0.33
C CYS A 340 -8.22 13.47 -0.78
N ASN A 341 -9.50 13.73 -1.04
CA ASN A 341 -9.92 14.96 -1.71
C ASN A 341 -9.78 16.13 -0.73
N GLY A 342 -9.22 17.23 -1.23
CA GLY A 342 -9.18 18.56 -0.64
C GLY A 342 -8.77 19.52 -1.73
#